data_AF-A0A919PY88-F1
#
_entry.id   AF-A0A919PY88-F1
#
_cell.length_a   1.000
_cell.length_b   1.000
_cell.length_c   1.000
_cell.angle_alpha   90.00
_cell.angle_beta   90.00
_cell.angle_gamma   90.00
#
_symmetry.space_group_name_H-M   'P 1'
#
loop_
_entity.id
_entity.type
_entity.pdbx_description
1 polymer ?
#
loop_
_entity_poly.entity_id
_entity_poly.type
_entity_poly.pdbx_seq_one_letter_code
_entity_poly.pdbx_strand_id
1 'polypeptide(L)'
;MVTPDEVERRFTLLTAAARFDELRRRDALAPPGSDDPDPQAVPLTRDEALELLALTEVLIRKAGYGRQLTVRTARATGASWSQVGAAMGTSKQSAWETHLRWLEEQEDPDA
;
A
#
# COMPACT_ATOMS: atom_id res chain seq x y z
N MET A 1 -13.18 -14.27 -8.65
CA MET A 1 -12.33 -14.45 -7.46
C MET A 1 -11.76 -13.08 -7.14
N VAL A 2 -11.83 -12.58 -5.91
CA VAL A 2 -11.33 -11.23 -5.62
C VAL A 2 -9.79 -11.25 -5.65
N THR A 3 -9.20 -10.59 -6.65
CA THR A 3 -7.73 -10.47 -6.80
C THR A 3 -7.30 -9.01 -6.69
N PRO A 4 -6.05 -8.72 -6.29
CA PRO A 4 -5.53 -7.36 -6.26
C PRO A 4 -5.66 -6.64 -7.60
N ASP A 5 -5.39 -7.31 -8.73
CA ASP A 5 -5.45 -6.70 -10.07
C ASP A 5 -6.88 -6.30 -10.46
N GLU A 6 -7.87 -7.10 -10.09
CA GLU A 6 -9.28 -6.79 -10.33
C GLU A 6 -9.77 -5.63 -9.45
N VAL A 7 -9.36 -5.59 -8.18
CA VAL A 7 -9.69 -4.52 -7.23
C VAL A 7 -9.00 -3.22 -7.65
N GLU A 8 -7.75 -3.29 -8.06
CA GLU A 8 -6.93 -2.16 -8.48
C GLU A 8 -7.56 -1.35 -9.62
N ARG A 9 -8.22 -2.02 -10.57
CA ARG A 9 -8.92 -1.38 -11.69
C ARG A 9 -10.21 -0.67 -11.28
N ARG A 10 -10.84 -1.10 -10.18
CA ARG A 10 -12.14 -0.59 -9.71
C ARG A 10 -11.99 0.58 -8.74
N PHE A 11 -10.87 0.68 -8.04
CA PHE A 11 -10.66 1.68 -7.00
C PHE A 11 -9.59 2.71 -7.35
N THR A 12 -9.86 3.96 -7.00
CA THR A 12 -8.82 4.97 -6.76
C THR A 12 -8.16 4.74 -5.40
N LEU A 13 -7.01 5.38 -5.12
CA LEU A 13 -6.35 5.29 -3.81
C LEU A 13 -7.31 5.69 -2.66
N LEU A 14 -8.01 6.82 -2.82
CA LEU A 14 -8.95 7.33 -1.82
C LEU A 14 -10.10 6.35 -1.56
N THR A 15 -10.73 5.84 -2.62
CA THR A 15 -11.86 4.92 -2.49
C THR A 15 -11.43 3.55 -1.96
N ALA A 16 -10.22 3.09 -2.28
CA ALA A 16 -9.66 1.87 -1.71
C ALA A 16 -9.43 2.02 -0.20
N ALA A 17 -8.90 3.17 0.23
CA ALA A 17 -8.65 3.45 1.65
C ALA A 17 -9.95 3.50 2.45
N ALA A 18 -10.98 4.15 1.91
CA ALA A 18 -12.30 4.20 2.53
C ALA A 18 -12.93 2.81 2.71
N ARG A 19 -12.87 1.97 1.66
CA ARG A 19 -13.39 0.60 1.72
C ARG A 19 -12.60 -0.29 2.68
N PHE A 20 -11.27 -0.15 2.69
CA PHE A 20 -10.40 -0.85 3.63
C PHE A 20 -10.75 -0.49 5.08
N ASP A 21 -10.89 0.80 5.39
CA ASP A 21 -11.21 1.27 6.74
C ASP A 21 -12.59 0.76 7.19
N GLU A 22 -13.59 0.75 6.31
CA GLU A 22 -14.90 0.17 6.56
C GLU A 22 -14.83 -1.31 6.97
N LEU A 23 -14.18 -2.13 6.15
CA LEU A 23 -14.06 -3.57 6.38
C LEU A 23 -13.20 -3.88 7.60
N ARG A 24 -12.08 -3.16 7.78
CA ARG A 24 -11.19 -3.32 8.94
C ARG A 24 -11.91 -3.00 10.25
N ARG A 25 -12.75 -1.97 10.27
CA ARG A 25 -13.54 -1.61 11.46
C ARG A 25 -14.57 -2.68 11.79
N ARG A 26 -15.28 -3.22 10.79
CA ARG A 26 -16.23 -4.33 10.98
C ARG A 26 -15.52 -5.58 11.51
N ASP A 27 -14.39 -5.93 10.92
CA ASP A 27 -13.57 -7.08 11.36
C ASP A 27 -13.12 -6.95 12.83
N ALA A 28 -12.72 -5.75 13.25
CA ALA A 28 -12.32 -5.49 14.63
C ALA A 28 -13.48 -5.55 15.65
N LEU A 29 -14.71 -5.25 15.22
CA LEU A 29 -15.91 -5.26 16.07
C LEU A 29 -16.59 -6.64 16.15
N ALA A 30 -16.42 -7.48 15.13
CA ALA A 30 -17.01 -8.81 15.05
C ALA A 30 -15.97 -9.89 14.69
N PRO A 31 -14.89 -10.05 15.48
CA PRO A 31 -13.88 -11.05 15.18
C PRO A 31 -14.48 -12.46 15.30
N PRO A 32 -14.15 -13.38 14.39
CA PRO A 32 -14.69 -14.73 14.42
C PRO A 32 -14.25 -15.45 15.70
N GLY A 33 -15.21 -16.06 16.40
CA GLY A 33 -14.95 -16.85 17.62
C GLY A 33 -14.76 -16.02 18.89
N SER A 34 -15.25 -14.78 18.94
CA SER A 34 -15.29 -13.99 20.17
C SER A 34 -16.12 -14.68 21.26
N ASP A 35 -15.59 -14.76 22.47
CA ASP A 35 -16.28 -15.34 23.64
C ASP A 35 -17.47 -14.49 24.12
N ASP A 36 -17.49 -13.19 23.79
CA ASP A 36 -18.57 -12.24 24.09
C ASP A 36 -18.91 -11.42 22.83
N PRO A 37 -19.62 -12.02 21.84
CA PRO A 37 -19.95 -11.33 20.60
C PRO A 37 -21.03 -10.26 20.86
N ASP A 38 -20.80 -9.04 20.38
CA ASP A 38 -21.87 -8.06 20.25
C ASP A 38 -22.95 -8.63 19.30
N PRO A 39 -24.19 -8.85 19.76
CA PRO A 39 -25.26 -9.46 18.97
C PRO A 39 -25.63 -8.67 17.70
N GLN A 40 -25.28 -7.39 17.63
CA GLN A 40 -25.52 -6.52 16.48
C GLN A 40 -24.35 -6.49 15.49
N ALA A 41 -23.18 -6.98 15.90
CA ALA A 41 -21.98 -6.95 15.09
C ALA A 41 -21.98 -8.15 14.11
N VAL A 42 -21.86 -7.86 12.82
CA VAL A 42 -21.88 -8.86 11.76
C VAL A 42 -20.45 -9.17 11.30
N PRO A 43 -19.94 -10.40 11.51
CA PRO A 43 -18.62 -10.80 11.04
C PRO A 43 -18.48 -10.62 9.53
N LEU A 44 -17.24 -10.46 9.07
CA LEU A 44 -16.97 -10.42 7.64
C LEU A 44 -17.36 -11.75 6.98
N THR A 45 -17.95 -11.66 5.80
CA THR A 45 -18.07 -12.82 4.91
C THR A 45 -16.68 -13.23 4.38
N ARG A 46 -16.57 -14.46 3.88
CA ARG A 46 -15.34 -14.94 3.22
C ARG A 46 -14.87 -13.99 2.12
N ASP A 47 -15.79 -13.50 1.30
CA ASP A 47 -15.46 -12.62 0.17
C ASP A 47 -15.01 -11.24 0.66
N GLU A 48 -15.60 -10.70 1.72
CA GLU A 48 -15.15 -9.45 2.35
C GLU A 48 -13.78 -9.58 3.00
N ALA A 49 -13.46 -10.72 3.61
CA ALA A 49 -12.13 -10.98 4.17
C ALA A 49 -11.07 -11.06 3.06
N LEU A 50 -11.38 -11.71 1.94
CA LEU A 50 -10.50 -11.74 0.76
C LEU A 50 -10.37 -10.37 0.09
N GLU A 51 -11.46 -9.60 0.06
CA GLU A 51 -11.46 -8.20 -0.40
C GLU A 51 -10.54 -7.33 0.46
N LEU A 52 -10.59 -7.47 1.80
CA LEU A 52 -9.74 -6.73 2.72
C LEU A 52 -8.24 -7.00 2.48
N LEU A 53 -7.88 -8.25 2.19
CA LEU A 53 -6.50 -8.62 1.80
C LEU A 53 -6.12 -7.97 0.47
N ALA A 54 -6.97 -8.10 -0.56
CA ALA A 54 -6.70 -7.51 -1.86
C ALA A 54 -6.57 -5.97 -1.79
N LEU A 55 -7.40 -5.30 -0.99
CA LEU A 55 -7.34 -3.85 -0.77
C LEU A 55 -6.03 -3.41 -0.11
N THR A 56 -5.48 -4.19 0.82
CA THR A 56 -4.17 -3.90 1.43
C THR A 56 -3.09 -3.82 0.35
N GLU A 57 -3.08 -4.79 -0.56
CA GLU A 57 -2.10 -4.85 -1.64
C GLU A 57 -2.27 -3.71 -2.65
N VAL A 58 -3.53 -3.37 -2.96
CA VAL A 58 -3.84 -2.22 -3.82
C VAL A 58 -3.39 -0.90 -3.19
N LEU A 59 -3.56 -0.73 -1.88
CA LEU A 59 -3.09 0.46 -1.16
C LEU A 59 -1.56 0.56 -1.22
N ILE A 60 -0.84 -0.55 -0.98
CA ILE A 60 0.63 -0.60 -1.06
C ILE A 60 1.10 -0.23 -2.47
N ARG A 61 0.51 -0.82 -3.50
CA ARG A 61 0.87 -0.53 -4.91
C ARG A 61 0.61 0.92 -5.26
N LYS A 62 -0.61 1.42 -5.02
CA LYS A 62 -1.00 2.79 -5.39
C LYS A 62 -0.25 3.85 -4.60
N ALA A 63 0.03 3.63 -3.32
CA ALA A 63 0.88 4.52 -2.53
C ALA A 63 2.36 4.44 -2.95
N GLY A 64 2.79 3.32 -3.53
CA GLY A 64 4.11 3.14 -4.11
C GLY A 64 4.27 3.77 -5.50
N TYR A 65 3.19 4.05 -6.22
CA TYR A 65 3.25 4.68 -7.53
C TYR A 65 3.93 6.04 -7.48
N GLY A 66 4.91 6.22 -8.36
CA GLY A 66 5.71 7.45 -8.42
C GLY A 66 6.69 7.63 -7.27
N ARG A 67 6.92 6.62 -6.40
CA ARG A 67 7.86 6.74 -5.27
C ARG A 67 9.23 7.28 -5.70
N GLN A 68 9.78 6.77 -6.81
CA GLN A 68 11.09 7.23 -7.30
C GLN A 68 11.06 8.64 -7.91
N LEU A 69 9.93 9.08 -8.46
CA LEU A 69 9.72 10.47 -8.86
C LEU A 69 9.70 11.39 -7.63
N THR A 70 9.06 10.96 -6.54
CA THR A 70 9.08 11.69 -5.27
C THR A 70 10.49 11.74 -4.66
N VAL A 71 11.26 10.65 -4.74
CA VAL A 71 12.69 10.66 -4.34
C VAL A 71 13.47 11.68 -5.17
N ARG A 72 13.28 11.71 -6.49
CA ARG A 72 13.91 12.70 -7.38
C ARG A 72 13.53 14.13 -6.98
N THR A 73 12.26 14.41 -6.70
CA THR A 73 11.82 15.73 -6.22
C THR A 73 12.46 16.08 -4.88
N ALA A 74 12.47 15.17 -3.90
CA ALA A 74 13.11 15.39 -2.60
C ALA A 74 14.61 15.72 -2.74
N ARG A 75 15.30 15.02 -3.64
CA ARG A 75 16.70 15.29 -3.97
C ARG A 75 16.88 16.67 -4.63
N ALA A 76 16.01 17.03 -5.57
CA ALA A 76 16.03 18.34 -6.22
C ALA A 76 15.76 19.49 -5.25
N THR A 77 14.99 19.26 -4.18
CA THR A 77 14.74 20.25 -3.12
C THR A 77 15.80 20.24 -2.01
N GLY A 78 16.91 19.52 -2.20
CA GLY A 78 18.06 19.55 -1.29
C GLY A 78 18.07 18.51 -0.16
N ALA A 79 17.10 17.58 -0.11
CA ALA A 79 17.12 16.53 0.91
C ALA A 79 18.32 15.59 0.71
N SER A 80 19.09 15.31 1.76
CA SER A 80 20.21 14.36 1.72
C SER A 80 19.71 12.90 1.60
N TRP A 81 20.57 11.99 1.11
CA TRP A 81 20.25 10.56 1.07
C TRP A 81 19.98 9.94 2.45
N SER A 82 20.56 10.49 3.51
CA SER A 82 20.24 10.08 4.88
C SER A 82 18.81 10.45 5.25
N GLN A 83 18.35 11.67 4.90
CA GLN A 83 16.97 12.09 5.12
C GLN A 83 15.97 11.28 4.28
N VAL A 84 16.31 11.00 3.02
CA VAL A 84 15.48 10.16 2.14
C VAL A 84 15.39 8.73 2.67
N GLY A 85 16.50 8.11 3.06
CA GLY A 85 16.50 6.78 3.67
C GLY A 85 15.66 6.74 4.94
N ALA A 86 15.86 7.70 5.85
CA ALA A 86 15.07 7.81 7.08
C ALA A 86 13.56 7.94 6.80
N ALA A 87 13.15 8.78 5.86
CA ALA A 87 11.74 8.95 5.49
C ALA A 87 11.11 7.69 4.91
N MET A 88 11.90 6.84 4.24
CA MET A 88 11.45 5.56 3.69
C MET A 88 11.60 4.38 4.67
N GLY A 89 12.12 4.61 5.88
CA GLY A 89 12.40 3.55 6.85
C GLY A 89 13.52 2.59 6.41
N THR A 90 14.49 3.06 5.61
CA THR A 90 15.62 2.27 5.12
C THR A 90 16.97 2.98 5.34
N SER A 91 18.08 2.31 5.04
CA SER A 91 19.41 2.91 5.12
C SER A 91 19.65 3.93 3.99
N LYS A 92 20.56 4.88 4.23
CA LYS A 92 21.07 5.80 3.20
C LYS A 92 21.52 5.04 1.94
N GLN A 93 22.26 3.95 2.13
CA GLN A 93 22.82 3.15 1.04
C GLN A 93 21.73 2.47 0.23
N SER A 94 20.75 1.84 0.90
CA SER A 94 19.62 1.20 0.23
C SER A 94 18.76 2.20 -0.55
N ALA A 95 18.54 3.40 0.00
CA ALA A 95 17.82 4.47 -0.69
C ALA A 95 18.54 4.92 -1.97
N TRP A 96 19.87 5.07 -1.92
CA TRP A 96 20.70 5.42 -3.06
C TRP A 96 20.70 4.34 -4.14
N GLU A 97 21.01 3.09 -3.78
CA GLU A 97 21.07 1.96 -4.72
C GLU A 97 19.73 1.70 -5.40
N THR A 98 18.63 1.79 -4.65
CA THR A 98 17.29 1.61 -5.24
C THR A 98 16.96 2.72 -6.24
N HIS A 99 17.40 3.95 -5.98
CA HIS A 99 17.19 5.05 -6.92
C HIS A 99 18.07 4.93 -8.17
N LEU A 100 19.32 4.50 -8.02
CA LEU A 100 20.21 4.26 -9.16
C LEU A 100 19.67 3.16 -10.07
N ARG A 101 19.26 2.03 -9.51
CA ARG A 101 18.65 0.93 -10.30
C ARG A 101 17.43 1.41 -11.08
N TRP A 102 16.59 2.23 -10.45
CA TRP A 102 15.45 2.83 -11.13
C TRP A 102 15.85 3.78 -12.27
N LEU A 103 16.95 4.54 -12.14
CA LEU A 103 17.47 5.35 -13.25
C LEU A 103 17.96 4.47 -14.41
N GLU A 104 18.68 3.39 -14.10
CA GLU A 104 19.15 2.41 -15.08
C GLU A 104 17.98 1.77 -15.84
N GLU A 105 16.93 1.32 -15.12
CA GLU A 105 15.69 0.78 -15.70
C GLU A 105 14.95 1.79 -16.60
N GLN A 106 15.15 3.10 -16.41
CA GLN A 106 14.54 4.12 -17.27
C GLN A 106 15.40 4.46 -18.50
N GLU A 107 16.68 4.12 -18.49
CA GLU A 107 17.61 4.35 -19.60
C GLU A 107 17.62 3.17 -20.59
N ASP A 108 17.15 2.00 -20.19
CA ASP A 108 17.00 0.81 -21.05
C ASP A 108 15.51 0.47 -21.31
N PRO A 109 14.91 1.03 -22.38
CA PRO A 109 13.49 0.81 -22.69
C PRO A 109 13.16 -0.59 -23.24
N ASP A 110 14.16 -1.46 -23.44
CA ASP A 110 14.01 -2.79 -24.07
C ASP A 110 14.44 -3.98 -23.18
N ALA A 111 14.68 -3.77 -21.87
CA ALA A 111 15.04 -4.81 -20.89
C ALA A 111 13.85 -5.63 -20.35
#